data_AF-W1J651-F1
#
_entry.id   AF-W1J651-F1
#
_cell.length_a   1.000
_cell.length_b   1.000
_cell.length_c   1.000
_cell.angle_alpha   90.00
_cell.angle_beta   90.00
_cell.angle_gamma   90.00
#
_symmetry.space_group_name_H-M   'P 1'
#
loop_
_entity.id
_entity.type
_entity.pdbx_description
1 polymer ?
#
loop_
_entity_poly.entity_id
_entity_poly.type
_entity_poly.pdbx_seq_one_letter_code
_entity_poly.pdbx_strand_id
1 'polypeptide(L)'
;METPFPDDIAQLKGLLREQMAANKILTENNRLLSQRVASYASEITRLKARVVKLQRMQFGQSSEKIRQKAERQIREVQAHISHLQEEMVDILGKQPDPALPPVLRQSSSRKPLPATLPREIQLLLPAEKNCPECGGELHTLGCDISEQLEIISSAFKVIETQRPKLACGRCDGIVQSPMPSKPIERSYASPGLLARIVTAKFAEHMPLYRQSEIYNRQGVALSRATLGRWSGAVSELLEPLNDVLRQYVLMPGKVHGDDIPVPVQAPGNGKTRTGRLWVYVRDDRNAGSVMPPAVWFAYSTDRKGIHPQQHLAGYSGVLQADAYGGYRSLYETGNITEAACMAHARRKIHDVHVRSPTAITTEALKRIGELYAIEAEIRGSPAEERLALRKARSAPLMQLLFDWIQHVVAALRDSEGVRLHAEVMGQSERVLP
;
A
#
# COMPACT_ATOMS: atom_id res chain seq x y z
N MET A 1 23.07 -19.82 47.50
CA MET A 1 22.17 -18.71 47.11
C MET A 1 22.57 -17.53 47.96
N GLU A 2 23.40 -16.64 47.44
CA GLU A 2 23.75 -15.39 48.12
C GLU A 2 22.51 -14.50 48.11
N THR A 3 22.04 -14.11 49.30
CA THR A 3 20.91 -13.20 49.44
C THR A 3 21.35 -11.79 49.06
N PRO A 4 20.60 -11.06 48.23
CA PRO A 4 20.99 -9.74 47.70
C PRO A 4 20.84 -8.60 48.73
N PHE A 5 20.76 -8.93 50.02
CA PHE A 5 20.46 -7.97 51.09
C PHE A 5 21.57 -7.99 52.14
N PRO A 6 21.93 -6.82 52.71
CA PRO A 6 22.92 -6.77 53.78
C PRO A 6 22.44 -7.52 55.04
N ASP A 7 23.34 -8.26 55.69
CA ASP A 7 23.05 -8.97 56.95
C ASP A 7 23.02 -8.03 58.18
N ASP A 8 23.43 -6.77 58.02
CA ASP A 8 23.37 -5.76 59.07
C ASP A 8 21.96 -5.17 59.22
N ILE A 9 21.38 -5.36 60.41
CA ILE A 9 20.05 -4.86 60.81
C ILE A 9 19.96 -3.33 60.65
N ALA A 10 21.05 -2.58 60.89
CA ALA A 10 21.03 -1.13 60.74
C ALA A 10 20.92 -0.72 59.26
N GLN A 11 21.61 -1.42 58.36
CA GLN A 11 21.54 -1.20 56.91
C GLN A 11 20.18 -1.60 56.33
N LEU A 12 19.60 -2.72 56.76
CA LEU A 12 18.24 -3.13 56.36
C LEU A 12 17.17 -2.11 56.79
N LYS A 13 17.30 -1.54 58.01
CA LYS A 13 16.43 -0.45 58.48
C LYS A 13 16.62 0.83 57.66
N GLY A 14 17.81 1.09 57.14
CA GLY A 14 18.09 2.19 56.20
C GLY A 14 17.35 2.01 54.88
N LEU A 15 17.54 0.87 54.21
CA LEU A 15 16.87 0.52 52.96
C LEU A 15 15.34 0.55 53.06
N LEU A 16 14.79 0.09 54.20
CA LEU A 16 13.34 0.13 54.43
C LEU A 16 12.82 1.58 54.51
N ARG A 17 13.54 2.50 55.15
CA ARG A 17 13.15 3.92 55.23
C ARG A 17 13.19 4.58 53.85
N GLU A 18 14.21 4.28 53.05
CA GLU A 18 14.33 4.78 51.68
C GLU A 18 13.19 4.25 50.80
N GLN A 19 12.86 2.97 50.91
CA GLN A 19 11.75 2.36 50.18
C GLN A 19 10.39 2.93 50.61
N MET A 20 10.21 3.21 51.90
CA MET A 20 9.01 3.87 52.41
C MET A 20 8.89 5.32 51.91
N ALA A 21 10.01 6.04 51.78
CA ALA A 21 10.03 7.39 51.20
C ALA A 21 9.71 7.36 49.69
N ALA A 22 10.30 6.42 48.94
CA ALA A 22 10.02 6.22 47.51
C ALA A 22 8.54 5.87 47.26
N ASN A 23 7.98 4.97 48.07
CA ASN A 23 6.56 4.60 47.98
C ASN A 23 5.62 5.77 48.25
N LYS A 24 5.96 6.67 49.17
CA LYS A 24 5.16 7.89 49.42
C LYS A 24 5.15 8.82 48.20
N ILE A 25 6.29 9.01 47.54
CA ILE A 25 6.41 9.85 46.33
C ILE A 25 5.62 9.22 45.18
N LEU A 26 5.73 7.91 44.96
CA LEU A 26 4.97 7.19 43.94
C LEU A 26 3.45 7.27 44.16
N THR A 27 3.01 7.19 45.41
CA THR A 27 1.59 7.30 45.76
C THR A 27 1.05 8.69 45.43
N GLU A 28 1.82 9.74 45.74
CA GLU A 28 1.42 11.11 45.44
C GLU A 28 1.41 11.41 43.93
N ASN A 29 2.39 10.90 43.18
CA ASN A 29 2.42 11.01 41.72
C ASN A 29 1.23 10.28 41.06
N ASN A 30 0.90 9.06 41.52
CA ASN A 30 -0.27 8.33 41.02
C ASN A 30 -1.59 9.04 41.34
N ARG A 31 -1.68 9.72 42.50
CA ARG A 31 -2.83 10.55 42.86
C ARG A 31 -2.99 11.73 41.90
N LEU A 32 -1.92 12.46 41.61
CA LEU A 32 -1.93 13.59 40.68
C LEU A 32 -2.23 13.16 39.23
N LEU A 33 -1.68 12.03 38.78
CA LEU A 33 -1.98 11.46 37.47
C LEU A 33 -3.46 11.06 37.35
N SER A 34 -3.99 10.39 38.37
CA SER A 34 -5.41 10.00 38.41
C SER A 34 -6.34 11.21 38.35
N GLN A 35 -6.00 12.31 39.03
CA GLN A 35 -6.76 13.57 38.96
C GLN A 35 -6.75 14.20 37.56
N ARG A 36 -5.59 14.19 36.87
CA ARG A 36 -5.48 14.68 35.49
C ARG A 36 -6.30 13.83 34.52
N VAL A 37 -6.21 12.50 34.63
CA VAL A 37 -6.99 11.57 33.79
C VAL A 37 -8.49 11.78 34.00
N ALA A 38 -8.95 11.95 35.25
CA ALA A 38 -10.34 12.24 35.55
C ALA A 38 -10.81 13.59 34.96
N SER A 39 -9.95 14.62 34.98
CA SER A 39 -10.24 15.92 34.36
C SER A 39 -10.42 15.81 32.84
N TYR A 40 -9.50 15.14 32.15
CA TYR A 40 -9.60 14.89 30.71
C TYR A 40 -10.85 14.07 30.33
N ALA A 41 -11.16 13.02 31.10
CA ALA A 41 -12.34 12.20 30.87
C ALA A 41 -13.64 13.01 30.99
N SER A 42 -13.73 13.92 31.97
CA SER A 42 -14.87 14.83 32.14
C SER A 42 -15.00 15.80 30.97
N GLU A 43 -13.89 16.37 30.51
CA GLU A 43 -13.89 17.32 29.39
C GLU A 43 -14.24 16.67 28.05
N ILE A 44 -13.72 15.47 27.78
CA ILE A 44 -14.10 14.68 26.61
C ILE A 44 -15.61 14.38 26.62
N THR A 45 -16.16 14.05 27.79
CA THR A 45 -17.60 13.77 27.94
C THR A 45 -18.44 15.01 27.61
N ARG A 46 -18.03 16.19 28.12
CA ARG A 46 -18.69 17.48 27.81
C ARG A 46 -18.63 17.82 26.32
N LEU A 47 -17.48 17.62 25.68
CA LEU A 47 -17.30 17.92 24.26
C LEU A 47 -18.10 16.96 23.37
N LYS A 48 -18.16 15.66 23.71
CA LYS A 48 -19.02 14.69 23.02
C LYS A 48 -20.49 15.08 23.09
N ALA A 49 -20.97 15.54 24.25
CA ALA A 49 -22.34 16.05 24.38
C ALA A 49 -22.59 17.29 23.49
N ARG A 50 -21.59 18.19 23.34
CA ARG A 50 -21.66 19.34 22.43
C ARG A 50 -21.72 18.93 20.96
N VAL A 51 -20.99 17.89 20.56
CA VAL A 51 -21.06 17.32 19.20
C VAL A 51 -22.47 16.80 18.91
N VAL A 52 -23.06 16.02 19.82
CA VAL A 52 -24.42 15.50 19.66
C VAL A 52 -25.44 16.63 19.52
N LYS A 53 -25.30 17.70 20.31
CA LYS A 53 -26.15 18.90 20.20
C LYS A 53 -26.02 19.58 18.83
N LEU A 54 -24.79 19.79 18.35
CA LEU A 54 -24.53 20.41 17.05
C LEU A 54 -25.02 19.56 15.87
N GLN A 55 -24.88 18.24 15.96
CA GLN A 55 -25.41 17.30 14.97
C GLN A 55 -26.94 17.39 14.90
N ARG A 56 -27.64 17.42 16.04
CA ARG A 56 -29.11 17.60 16.05
C ARG A 56 -29.55 18.93 15.41
N MET A 57 -28.78 20.00 15.61
CA MET A 57 -29.05 21.30 14.97
C MET A 57 -28.81 21.28 13.45
N GLN A 58 -27.86 20.47 12.97
CA GLN A 58 -27.54 20.31 11.54
C GLN A 58 -28.68 19.63 10.76
N PHE A 59 -29.37 18.66 11.37
CA PHE A 59 -30.46 17.92 10.72
C PHE A 59 -31.84 18.60 10.78
N GLY A 60 -31.93 19.80 11.40
CA GLY A 60 -33.21 20.50 11.64
C GLY A 60 -33.39 21.84 10.91
N GLN A 61 -32.46 22.29 10.05
CA GLN A 61 -32.52 23.63 9.44
C GLN A 61 -32.36 23.62 7.90
N SER A 62 -33.13 24.47 7.21
CA SER A 62 -33.27 24.52 5.75
C SER A 62 -32.27 25.43 5.01
N SER A 63 -31.37 26.13 5.72
CA SER A 63 -30.39 27.04 5.11
C SER A 63 -29.00 26.40 4.98
N GLU A 64 -28.52 26.27 3.74
CA GLU A 64 -27.22 25.67 3.40
C GLU A 64 -26.02 26.35 4.10
N LYS A 65 -26.08 27.68 4.27
CA LYS A 65 -25.04 28.45 4.99
C LYS A 65 -24.93 28.08 6.47
N ILE A 66 -26.04 27.77 7.13
CA ILE A 66 -26.05 27.40 8.55
C ILE A 66 -25.55 25.96 8.73
N ARG A 67 -25.89 25.07 7.79
CA ARG A 67 -25.39 23.70 7.74
C ARG A 67 -23.86 23.65 7.61
N GLN A 68 -23.28 24.45 6.70
CA GLN A 68 -21.83 24.55 6.54
C GLN A 68 -21.12 25.07 7.82
N LYS A 69 -21.73 26.02 8.53
CA LYS A 69 -21.21 26.54 9.81
C LYS A 69 -21.26 25.47 10.92
N ALA A 70 -22.36 24.71 11.02
CA ALA A 70 -22.49 23.62 11.98
C ALA A 70 -21.48 22.48 11.70
N GLU A 71 -21.27 22.12 10.43
CA GLU A 71 -20.28 21.12 10.01
C GLU A 71 -18.85 21.53 10.34
N ARG A 72 -18.53 22.82 10.21
CA ARG A 72 -17.24 23.35 10.63
C ARG A 72 -17.04 23.23 12.15
N GLN A 73 -18.04 23.62 12.94
CA GLN A 73 -17.97 23.54 14.40
C GLN A 73 -17.90 22.09 14.91
N ILE A 74 -18.60 21.15 14.27
CA ILE A 74 -18.50 19.72 14.60
C ILE A 74 -17.07 19.22 14.38
N ARG A 75 -16.45 19.56 13.24
CA ARG A 75 -15.07 19.17 12.92
C ARG A 75 -14.07 19.75 13.93
N GLU A 76 -14.24 21.01 14.32
CA GLU A 76 -13.38 21.67 15.32
C GLU A 76 -13.48 20.99 16.70
N VAL A 77 -14.69 20.68 17.18
CA VAL A 77 -14.89 20.01 18.46
C VAL A 77 -14.39 18.55 18.43
N GLN A 78 -14.55 17.84 17.31
CA GLN A 78 -14.04 16.47 17.14
C GLN A 78 -12.50 16.41 17.11
N ALA A 79 -11.85 17.40 16.47
CA ALA A 79 -10.40 17.52 16.51
C ALA A 79 -9.90 17.75 17.94
N HIS A 80 -10.59 18.59 18.72
CA HIS A 80 -10.23 18.84 20.11
C HIS A 80 -10.41 17.60 21.01
N ILE A 81 -11.47 16.82 20.81
CA ILE A 81 -11.65 15.52 21.50
C ILE A 81 -10.47 14.58 21.20
N SER A 82 -10.07 14.50 19.93
CA SER A 82 -8.98 13.62 19.50
C SER A 82 -7.65 14.01 20.17
N HIS A 83 -7.35 15.31 20.22
CA HIS A 83 -6.17 15.85 20.89
C HIS A 83 -6.14 15.51 22.40
N LEU A 84 -7.25 15.72 23.12
CA LEU A 84 -7.34 15.39 24.55
C LEU A 84 -7.23 13.87 24.80
N GLN A 85 -7.69 13.04 23.87
CA GLN A 85 -7.51 11.59 23.94
C GLN A 85 -6.05 11.19 23.74
N GLU A 86 -5.32 11.85 22.83
CA GLU A 86 -3.89 11.63 22.61
C GLU A 86 -3.06 12.08 23.83
N GLU A 87 -3.34 13.26 24.41
CA GLU A 87 -2.68 13.72 25.64
C GLU A 87 -2.95 12.77 26.82
N MET A 88 -4.17 12.26 26.95
CA MET A 88 -4.52 11.29 27.99
C MET A 88 -3.74 9.97 27.83
N VAL A 89 -3.51 9.52 26.60
CA VAL A 89 -2.68 8.34 26.29
C VAL A 89 -1.20 8.60 26.58
N ASP A 90 -0.68 9.78 26.25
CA ASP A 90 0.72 10.15 26.55
C ASP A 90 0.97 10.26 28.07
N ILE A 91 0.00 10.78 28.83
CA ILE A 91 0.07 10.87 30.29
C ILE A 91 0.00 9.49 30.95
N LEU A 92 -0.84 8.59 30.43
CA LEU A 92 -0.90 7.19 30.88
C LEU A 92 0.35 6.39 30.46
N GLY A 93 1.00 6.79 29.35
CA GLY A 93 2.25 6.20 28.84
C GLY A 93 3.51 6.65 29.58
N LYS A 94 3.45 7.75 30.35
CA LYS A 94 4.54 8.27 31.18
C LYS A 94 4.52 7.72 32.62
N GLN A 95 4.42 6.40 32.75
CA GLN A 95 4.88 5.74 33.97
C GLN A 95 6.39 5.50 33.81
N PRO A 96 7.27 6.16 34.58
CA PRO A 96 8.66 5.75 34.64
C PRO A 96 8.68 4.43 35.41
N ASP A 97 8.82 3.32 34.70
CA ASP A 97 9.25 2.07 35.33
C ASP A 97 10.59 2.38 36.01
N PRO A 98 10.75 2.15 37.33
CA PRO A 98 12.08 2.12 37.91
C PRO A 98 12.89 1.12 37.10
N ALA A 99 14.12 1.49 36.73
CA ALA A 99 15.03 0.63 35.99
C ALA A 99 15.30 -0.65 36.80
N LEU A 100 14.42 -1.63 36.64
CA LEU A 100 14.67 -3.00 37.03
C LEU A 100 15.76 -3.50 36.08
N PRO A 101 16.78 -4.22 36.59
CA PRO A 101 17.75 -4.88 35.73
C PRO A 101 16.98 -5.68 34.67
N PRO A 102 17.49 -5.75 33.43
CA PRO A 102 16.74 -6.26 32.30
C PRO A 102 16.21 -7.63 32.67
N VAL A 103 14.90 -7.71 32.94
CA VAL A 103 14.22 -8.98 33.05
C VAL A 103 14.47 -9.61 31.70
N LEU A 104 15.29 -10.67 31.69
CA LEU A 104 15.46 -11.55 30.54
C LEU A 104 14.07 -11.70 29.95
N ARG A 105 13.84 -11.11 28.77
CA ARG A 105 12.54 -11.15 28.10
C ARG A 105 12.13 -12.60 28.15
N GLN A 106 11.19 -12.96 29.02
CA GLN A 106 10.56 -14.25 28.95
C GLN A 106 9.93 -14.22 27.57
N SER A 107 10.52 -14.99 26.66
CA SER A 107 10.02 -15.14 25.30
C SER A 107 8.54 -15.42 25.46
N SER A 108 7.66 -14.52 24.99
CA SER A 108 6.24 -14.81 25.00
C SER A 108 6.11 -16.12 24.22
N SER A 109 5.88 -17.22 24.92
CA SER A 109 5.68 -18.49 24.27
C SER A 109 4.52 -18.29 23.32
N ARG A 110 4.75 -18.60 22.03
CA ARG A 110 3.72 -18.44 21.02
C ARG A 110 2.53 -19.28 21.48
N LYS A 111 1.34 -18.68 21.45
CA LYS A 111 0.13 -19.46 21.68
C LYS A 111 0.12 -20.61 20.66
N PRO A 112 -0.12 -21.86 21.09
CA PRO A 112 -0.24 -22.98 20.17
C PRO A 112 -1.40 -22.74 19.21
N LEU A 113 -1.31 -23.33 18.01
CA LEU A 113 -2.41 -23.28 17.06
C LEU A 113 -3.62 -24.04 17.62
N PRO A 114 -4.86 -23.66 17.26
CA PRO A 114 -6.05 -24.29 17.83
C PRO A 114 -6.05 -25.81 17.64
N ALA A 115 -6.25 -26.56 18.73
CA ALA A 115 -6.30 -28.02 18.71
C ALA A 115 -7.47 -28.56 17.86
N THR A 116 -8.51 -27.75 17.67
CA THR A 116 -9.69 -28.07 16.86
C THR A 116 -9.44 -28.08 15.36
N LEU A 117 -8.33 -27.49 14.88
CA LEU A 117 -8.01 -27.52 13.46
C LEU A 117 -7.46 -28.89 13.03
N PRO A 118 -7.83 -29.38 11.84
CA PRO A 118 -7.28 -30.63 11.30
C PRO A 118 -5.77 -30.50 11.08
N ARG A 119 -5.02 -31.55 11.42
CA ARG A 119 -3.57 -31.63 11.25
C ARG A 119 -3.24 -32.55 10.09
N GLU A 120 -2.45 -32.04 9.15
CA GLU A 120 -1.81 -32.83 8.11
C GLU A 120 -0.36 -33.06 8.52
N ILE A 121 -0.01 -34.32 8.78
CA ILE A 121 1.33 -34.70 9.22
C ILE A 121 2.21 -34.91 7.98
N GLN A 122 3.32 -34.18 7.93
CA GLN A 122 4.37 -34.33 6.93
C GLN A 122 5.62 -34.89 7.59
N LEU A 123 5.88 -36.17 7.39
CA LEU A 123 7.05 -36.85 7.91
C LEU A 123 8.24 -36.66 6.96
N LEU A 124 9.31 -36.01 7.43
CA LEU A 124 10.55 -35.81 6.70
C LEU A 124 11.64 -36.71 7.29
N LEU A 125 11.79 -37.90 6.70
CA LEU A 125 12.85 -38.83 7.05
C LEU A 125 14.20 -38.35 6.49
N PRO A 126 15.32 -38.57 7.20
CA PRO A 126 16.66 -38.41 6.65
C PRO A 126 16.85 -39.18 5.35
N ALA A 127 17.63 -38.62 4.42
CA ALA A 127 17.95 -39.29 3.16
C ALA A 127 18.90 -40.48 3.39
N GLU A 128 19.76 -40.36 4.40
CA GLU A 128 20.76 -41.33 4.78
C GLU A 128 20.11 -42.48 5.58
N LYS A 129 20.33 -43.72 5.12
CA LYS A 129 19.92 -44.94 5.84
C LYS A 129 20.94 -45.37 6.90
N ASN A 130 22.18 -44.93 6.75
CA ASN A 130 23.32 -45.25 7.62
C ASN A 130 24.01 -43.95 8.04
N CYS A 131 24.76 -43.99 9.13
CA CYS A 131 25.50 -42.83 9.61
C CYS A 131 26.48 -42.32 8.54
N PRO A 132 26.41 -41.04 8.13
CA PRO A 132 27.30 -40.49 7.11
C PRO A 132 28.75 -40.38 7.60
N GLU A 133 28.99 -40.39 8.91
CA GLU A 133 30.33 -40.26 9.50
C GLU A 133 31.06 -41.60 9.62
N CYS A 134 30.37 -42.69 9.98
CA CYS A 134 31.01 -43.97 10.28
C CYS A 134 30.35 -45.21 9.65
N GLY A 135 29.27 -45.03 8.87
CA GLY A 135 28.52 -46.11 8.23
C GLY A 135 27.67 -46.98 9.17
N GLY A 136 27.65 -46.67 10.47
CA GLY A 136 26.88 -47.41 11.48
C GLY A 136 25.36 -47.34 11.29
N GLU A 137 24.66 -48.27 11.92
CA GLU A 137 23.19 -48.30 11.92
C GLU A 137 22.61 -47.12 12.71
N LEU A 138 21.47 -46.63 12.23
CA LEU A 138 20.77 -45.46 12.76
C LEU A 138 19.52 -45.90 13.55
N HIS A 139 19.37 -45.39 14.76
CA HIS A 139 18.23 -45.69 15.64
C HIS A 139 17.45 -44.42 15.97
N THR A 140 16.14 -44.54 16.14
CA THR A 140 15.26 -43.40 16.46
C THR A 140 15.58 -42.83 17.83
N LEU A 141 15.92 -41.54 17.90
CA LEU A 141 16.20 -40.81 19.14
C LEU A 141 15.01 -39.96 19.58
N GLY A 142 14.32 -39.34 18.63
CA GLY A 142 13.20 -38.44 18.90
C GLY A 142 12.69 -37.78 17.63
N CYS A 143 11.84 -36.76 17.75
CA CYS A 143 11.31 -36.03 16.60
C CYS A 143 11.18 -34.54 16.91
N ASP A 144 11.67 -33.69 16.02
CA ASP A 144 11.30 -32.27 16.06
C ASP A 144 9.98 -32.08 15.32
N ILE A 145 9.05 -31.38 15.95
CA ILE A 145 7.74 -31.06 15.39
C ILE A 145 7.66 -29.55 15.16
N SER A 146 7.22 -29.14 13.98
CA SER A 146 6.88 -27.75 13.71
C SER A 146 5.52 -27.62 13.04
N GLU A 147 4.69 -26.72 13.55
CA GLU A 147 3.36 -26.45 13.01
C GLU A 147 3.36 -25.18 12.14
N GLN A 148 2.58 -25.20 11.05
CA GLN A 148 2.22 -24.04 10.26
C GLN A 148 0.71 -23.99 10.04
N LEU A 149 0.14 -22.80 10.13
CA LEU A 149 -1.25 -22.53 9.80
C LEU A 149 -1.40 -22.36 8.28
N GLU A 150 -2.30 -23.14 7.69
CA GLU A 150 -2.61 -23.16 6.26
C GLU A 150 -4.09 -22.96 6.01
N ILE A 151 -4.42 -22.42 4.84
CA ILE A 151 -5.80 -22.28 4.37
C ILE A 151 -5.97 -22.95 3.02
N ILE A 152 -6.93 -23.87 2.93
CA ILE A 152 -7.36 -24.47 1.66
C ILE A 152 -8.74 -23.90 1.34
N SER A 153 -8.82 -23.11 0.27
CA SER A 153 -10.04 -22.40 -0.13
C SER A 153 -10.55 -21.47 0.97
N SER A 154 -11.37 -22.00 1.89
CA SER A 154 -11.99 -21.28 3.01
C SER A 154 -11.86 -22.00 4.35
N ALA A 155 -11.17 -23.15 4.40
CA ALA A 155 -10.98 -23.96 5.61
C ALA A 155 -9.53 -23.91 6.09
N PHE A 156 -9.35 -23.70 7.39
CA PHE A 156 -8.03 -23.73 8.01
C PHE A 156 -7.61 -25.16 8.37
N LYS A 157 -6.31 -25.43 8.22
CA LYS A 157 -5.65 -26.63 8.72
C LYS A 157 -4.29 -26.28 9.32
N VAL A 158 -3.70 -27.22 10.02
CA VAL A 158 -2.32 -27.15 10.49
C VAL A 158 -1.48 -28.14 9.68
N ILE A 159 -0.40 -27.68 9.07
CA ILE A 159 0.64 -28.55 8.54
C ILE A 159 1.62 -28.82 9.68
N GLU A 160 1.71 -30.07 10.10
CA GLU A 160 2.62 -30.53 11.14
C GLU A 160 3.80 -31.25 10.50
N THR A 161 4.95 -30.58 10.44
CA THR A 161 6.19 -31.16 9.91
C THR A 161 6.92 -31.90 11.03
N GLN A 162 7.02 -33.21 10.89
CA GLN A 162 7.75 -34.10 11.80
C GLN A 162 9.10 -34.46 11.18
N ARG A 163 10.19 -34.20 11.91
CA ARG A 163 11.57 -34.49 11.47
C ARG A 163 12.23 -35.42 12.49
N PRO A 164 12.15 -36.75 12.30
CA PRO A 164 12.78 -37.71 13.18
C PRO A 164 14.29 -37.49 13.25
N LYS A 165 14.81 -37.52 14.48
CA LYS A 165 16.24 -37.54 14.78
C LYS A 165 16.66 -38.99 14.90
N LEU A 166 17.64 -39.39 14.12
CA LEU A 166 18.26 -40.70 14.20
C LEU A 166 19.65 -40.56 14.80
N ALA A 167 20.00 -41.40 15.77
CA ALA A 167 21.32 -41.43 16.38
C ALA A 167 22.09 -42.67 15.89
N CYS A 168 23.38 -42.50 15.62
CA CYS A 168 24.25 -43.63 15.28
C CYS A 168 24.66 -44.39 16.54
N GLY A 169 24.49 -45.72 16.52
CA GLY A 169 24.93 -46.58 17.64
C GLY A 169 26.46 -46.76 17.79
N ARG A 170 27.28 -46.15 16.92
CA ARG A 170 28.76 -46.28 16.96
C ARG A 170 29.48 -45.01 17.37
N CYS A 171 29.08 -43.86 16.82
CA CYS A 171 29.76 -42.57 17.03
C CYS A 171 28.87 -41.51 17.66
N ASP A 172 27.63 -41.86 18.06
CA ASP A 172 26.62 -40.95 18.61
C ASP A 172 26.23 -39.76 17.71
N GLY A 173 26.62 -39.79 16.43
CA GLY A 173 26.25 -38.77 15.44
C GLY A 173 24.73 -38.75 15.20
N ILE A 174 24.14 -37.54 15.17
CA ILE A 174 22.71 -37.33 14.94
C ILE A 174 22.47 -36.96 13.47
N VAL A 175 21.63 -37.75 12.81
CA VAL A 175 21.17 -37.53 11.44
C VAL A 175 19.70 -37.10 11.47
N GLN A 176 19.39 -35.97 10.84
CA GLN A 176 18.04 -35.41 10.78
C GLN A 176 17.85 -34.64 9.47
N SER A 177 16.66 -34.72 8.87
CA SER A 177 16.34 -33.88 7.72
C SER A 177 16.33 -32.38 8.06
N PRO A 178 16.89 -31.54 7.19
CA PRO A 178 16.86 -30.09 7.38
C PRO A 178 15.42 -29.58 7.37
N MET A 179 15.17 -28.47 8.07
CA MET A 179 13.86 -27.83 8.04
C MET A 179 13.67 -27.21 6.64
N PRO A 180 12.52 -27.42 5.98
CA PRO A 180 12.21 -26.69 4.75
C PRO A 180 12.25 -25.18 4.98
N SER A 181 12.77 -24.44 4.01
CA SER A 181 12.78 -22.98 4.05
C SER A 181 11.36 -22.43 4.11
N LYS A 182 11.15 -21.39 4.92
CA LYS A 182 9.86 -20.70 5.04
C LYS A 182 9.94 -19.34 4.34
N PRO A 183 8.85 -18.85 3.72
CA PRO A 183 8.84 -17.51 3.11
C PRO A 183 9.21 -16.42 4.11
N ILE A 184 8.72 -16.54 5.35
CA ILE A 184 9.03 -15.60 6.44
C ILE A 184 9.66 -16.40 7.57
N GLU A 185 10.90 -16.03 7.91
CA GLU A 185 11.64 -16.73 8.95
C GLU A 185 10.92 -16.71 10.29
N ARG A 186 10.97 -17.86 10.97
CA ARG A 186 10.23 -18.11 12.22
C ARG A 186 8.71 -17.85 12.11
N SER A 187 8.10 -17.64 10.95
CA SER A 187 6.64 -17.49 10.87
C SER A 187 5.93 -18.85 11.00
N TYR A 188 4.72 -18.84 11.58
CA TYR A 188 3.82 -19.99 11.56
C TYR A 188 2.82 -19.91 10.40
N ALA A 189 2.82 -18.84 9.60
CA ALA A 189 2.03 -18.82 8.36
C ALA A 189 2.71 -19.69 7.30
N SER A 190 1.92 -20.54 6.67
CA SER A 190 2.29 -21.26 5.46
C SER A 190 2.28 -20.33 4.22
N PRO A 191 2.93 -20.75 3.11
CA PRO A 191 2.87 -20.00 1.85
C PRO A 191 1.45 -19.77 1.33
N GLY A 192 0.55 -20.76 1.43
CA GLY A 192 -0.82 -20.64 0.94
C GLY A 192 -1.64 -19.61 1.72
N LEU A 193 -1.48 -19.57 3.05
CA LEU A 193 -2.09 -18.52 3.89
C LEU A 193 -1.58 -17.12 3.52
N LEU A 194 -0.27 -16.96 3.34
CA LEU A 194 0.32 -15.68 2.94
C LEU A 194 -0.24 -15.20 1.59
N ALA A 195 -0.28 -16.10 0.60
CA ALA A 195 -0.85 -15.82 -0.72
C ALA A 195 -2.34 -15.43 -0.63
N ARG A 196 -3.13 -16.16 0.16
CA ARG A 196 -4.56 -15.84 0.35
C ARG A 196 -4.76 -14.45 0.93
N ILE A 197 -3.98 -14.07 1.95
CA ILE A 197 -4.12 -12.77 2.64
C ILE A 197 -3.86 -11.61 1.67
N VAL A 198 -2.77 -11.69 0.88
CA VAL A 198 -2.41 -10.62 -0.05
C VAL A 198 -3.37 -10.56 -1.25
N THR A 199 -3.79 -11.71 -1.81
CA THR A 199 -4.77 -11.75 -2.90
C THR A 199 -6.12 -11.21 -2.44
N ALA A 200 -6.60 -11.62 -1.26
CA ALA A 200 -7.83 -11.08 -0.69
C ALA A 200 -7.74 -9.56 -0.50
N LYS A 201 -6.58 -9.06 -0.04
CA LYS A 201 -6.39 -7.62 0.20
C LYS A 201 -6.38 -6.81 -1.08
N PHE A 202 -5.59 -7.23 -2.07
CA PHE A 202 -5.23 -6.40 -3.22
C PHE A 202 -6.03 -6.72 -4.48
N ALA A 203 -6.34 -7.99 -4.74
CA ALA A 203 -7.14 -8.40 -5.90
C ALA A 203 -8.65 -8.39 -5.61
N GLU A 204 -9.05 -8.79 -4.40
CA GLU A 204 -10.47 -8.89 -4.01
C GLU A 204 -10.96 -7.68 -3.19
N HIS A 205 -10.10 -6.69 -2.96
CA HIS A 205 -10.41 -5.48 -2.18
C HIS A 205 -10.94 -5.74 -0.75
N MET A 206 -10.52 -6.85 -0.11
CA MET A 206 -10.93 -7.21 1.24
C MET A 206 -9.97 -6.62 2.30
N PRO A 207 -10.37 -5.60 3.07
CA PRO A 207 -9.49 -4.98 4.05
C PRO A 207 -9.09 -5.95 5.16
N LEU A 208 -7.90 -5.76 5.72
CA LEU A 208 -7.32 -6.69 6.72
C LEU A 208 -8.18 -6.87 7.98
N TYR A 209 -8.95 -5.86 8.39
CA TYR A 209 -9.87 -5.99 9.53
C TYR A 209 -10.98 -7.00 9.22
N ARG A 210 -11.53 -6.98 8.00
CA ARG A 210 -12.58 -7.90 7.56
C ARG A 210 -12.05 -9.32 7.42
N GLN A 211 -10.82 -9.47 6.93
CA GLN A 211 -10.16 -10.78 6.89
C GLN A 211 -9.99 -11.35 8.31
N SER A 212 -9.49 -10.54 9.24
CA SER A 212 -9.33 -10.89 10.66
C SER A 212 -10.64 -11.37 11.30
N GLU A 213 -11.76 -10.67 11.06
CA GLU A 213 -13.09 -11.07 11.56
C GLU A 213 -13.62 -12.36 10.90
N ILE A 214 -13.36 -12.56 9.61
CA ILE A 214 -13.72 -13.80 8.90
C ILE A 214 -12.97 -14.98 9.52
N TYR A 215 -11.65 -14.87 9.69
CA TYR A 215 -10.83 -15.93 10.26
C TYR A 215 -11.19 -16.21 11.71
N ASN A 216 -11.53 -15.18 12.49
CA ASN A 216 -11.98 -15.36 13.86
C ASN A 216 -13.29 -16.16 13.95
N ARG A 217 -14.24 -15.96 13.02
CA ARG A 217 -15.46 -16.78 12.93
C ARG A 217 -15.19 -18.23 12.54
N GLN A 218 -14.03 -18.51 11.96
CA GLN A 218 -13.55 -19.86 11.64
C GLN A 218 -12.67 -20.45 12.76
N GLY A 219 -12.63 -19.82 13.94
CA GLY A 219 -11.85 -20.28 15.10
C GLY A 219 -10.37 -19.89 15.08
N VAL A 220 -9.95 -19.01 14.15
CA VAL A 220 -8.55 -18.59 13.99
C VAL A 220 -8.40 -17.09 14.27
N ALA A 221 -7.86 -16.78 15.45
CA ALA A 221 -7.64 -15.40 15.88
C ALA A 221 -6.33 -14.82 15.30
N LEU A 222 -6.43 -14.13 14.15
CA LEU A 222 -5.31 -13.40 13.54
C LEU A 222 -5.50 -11.89 13.70
N SER A 223 -4.55 -11.21 14.36
CA SER A 223 -4.64 -9.76 14.56
C SER A 223 -4.34 -8.99 13.28
N ARG A 224 -4.96 -7.80 13.12
CA ARG A 224 -4.70 -6.88 12.00
C ARG A 224 -3.21 -6.54 11.84
N ALA A 225 -2.50 -6.39 12.96
CA ALA A 225 -1.06 -6.13 12.97
C ALA A 225 -0.25 -7.31 12.41
N THR A 226 -0.68 -8.55 12.69
CA THR A 226 -0.03 -9.74 12.12
C THR A 226 -0.26 -9.83 10.62
N LEU A 227 -1.50 -9.66 10.17
CA LEU A 227 -1.83 -9.63 8.75
C LEU A 227 -1.08 -8.52 8.00
N GLY A 228 -0.94 -7.33 8.62
CA GLY A 228 -0.18 -6.21 8.08
C GLY A 228 1.31 -6.52 7.94
N ARG A 229 1.94 -7.08 8.98
CA ARG A 229 3.35 -7.51 8.93
C ARG A 229 3.60 -8.57 7.87
N TRP A 230 2.72 -9.57 7.77
CA TRP A 230 2.81 -10.58 6.72
C TRP A 230 2.63 -10.00 5.33
N SER A 231 1.69 -9.05 5.14
CA SER A 231 1.53 -8.36 3.85
C SER A 231 2.80 -7.59 3.46
N GLY A 232 3.46 -6.93 4.42
CA GLY A 232 4.73 -6.23 4.19
C GLY A 232 5.85 -7.19 3.80
N ALA A 233 6.04 -8.27 4.57
CA ALA A 233 7.06 -9.27 4.26
C ALA A 233 6.83 -9.96 2.91
N VAL A 234 5.57 -10.23 2.52
CA VAL A 234 5.27 -10.74 1.18
C VAL A 234 5.63 -9.72 0.10
N SER A 235 5.45 -8.42 0.36
CA SER A 235 5.86 -7.38 -0.59
C SER A 235 7.37 -7.40 -0.84
N GLU A 236 8.18 -7.61 0.19
CA GLU A 236 9.64 -7.75 0.08
C GLU A 236 10.02 -9.00 -0.75
N LEU A 237 9.34 -10.13 -0.50
CA LEU A 237 9.58 -11.37 -1.27
C LEU A 237 9.20 -11.24 -2.75
N LEU A 238 8.28 -10.34 -3.09
CA LEU A 238 7.84 -10.11 -4.47
C LEU A 238 8.69 -9.07 -5.21
N GLU A 239 9.65 -8.42 -4.54
CA GLU A 239 10.51 -7.38 -5.15
C GLU A 239 11.25 -7.86 -6.40
N PRO A 240 11.84 -9.08 -6.44
CA PRO A 240 12.48 -9.58 -7.67
C PRO A 240 11.52 -9.70 -8.85
N LEU A 241 10.25 -10.09 -8.60
CA LEU A 241 9.24 -10.16 -9.66
C LEU A 241 8.84 -8.77 -10.14
N ASN A 242 8.73 -7.81 -9.22
CA ASN A 242 8.48 -6.41 -9.57
C ASN A 242 9.63 -5.83 -10.41
N ASP A 243 10.88 -6.18 -10.13
CA ASP A 243 12.04 -5.75 -10.92
C ASP A 243 12.02 -6.32 -12.34
N VAL A 244 11.74 -7.61 -12.50
CA VAL A 244 11.60 -8.22 -13.84
C VAL A 244 10.40 -7.62 -14.58
N LEU A 245 9.28 -7.37 -13.90
CA LEU A 245 8.12 -6.71 -14.48
C LEU A 245 8.44 -5.30 -14.98
N ARG A 246 9.17 -4.50 -14.17
CA ARG A 246 9.65 -3.18 -14.55
C ARG A 246 10.52 -3.26 -15.80
N GLN A 247 11.51 -4.16 -15.82
CA GLN A 247 12.38 -4.35 -16.98
C GLN A 247 11.58 -4.72 -18.23
N TYR A 248 10.60 -5.62 -18.11
CA TYR A 248 9.73 -6.04 -19.21
C TYR A 248 8.88 -4.89 -19.77
N VAL A 249 8.24 -4.11 -18.89
CA VAL A 249 7.41 -2.95 -19.28
C VAL A 249 8.27 -1.89 -19.98
N LEU A 250 9.48 -1.66 -19.49
CA LEU A 250 10.41 -0.63 -19.96
C LEU A 250 11.44 -1.13 -21.00
N MET A 251 11.24 -2.30 -21.62
CA MET A 251 12.02 -2.66 -22.79
C MET A 251 11.84 -1.59 -23.90
N PRO A 252 12.77 -1.47 -24.86
CA PRO A 252 12.59 -0.57 -26.00
C PRO A 252 11.26 -0.82 -26.73
N GLY A 253 10.65 0.24 -27.25
CA GLY A 253 9.32 0.20 -27.88
C GLY A 253 8.43 1.34 -27.39
N LYS A 254 7.12 1.12 -27.31
CA LYS A 254 6.17 2.11 -26.80
C LYS A 254 5.73 1.77 -25.37
N VAL A 255 5.67 2.77 -24.50
CA VAL A 255 5.05 2.68 -23.17
C VAL A 255 4.03 3.80 -23.00
N HIS A 256 2.89 3.50 -22.37
CA HIS A 256 1.95 4.55 -21.95
C HIS A 256 2.28 5.00 -20.53
N GLY A 257 2.32 6.30 -20.29
CA GLY A 257 2.51 6.88 -18.96
C GLY A 257 1.26 7.63 -18.49
N ASP A 258 0.85 7.39 -17.25
CA ASP A 258 -0.21 8.14 -16.56
C ASP A 258 0.09 8.22 -15.06
N ASP A 259 -0.65 9.03 -14.32
CA ASP A 259 -0.55 9.09 -12.86
C ASP A 259 -1.92 9.22 -12.18
N ILE A 260 -2.10 8.48 -11.09
CA ILE A 260 -3.32 8.50 -10.28
C ILE A 260 -3.03 9.13 -8.92
N PRO A 261 -3.76 10.17 -8.50
CA PRO A 261 -3.63 10.73 -7.16
C PRO A 261 -4.14 9.74 -6.11
N VAL A 262 -3.35 9.50 -5.07
CA VAL A 262 -3.72 8.65 -3.94
C VAL A 262 -3.66 9.41 -2.61
N PRO A 263 -4.70 9.34 -1.76
CA PRO A 263 -4.65 9.95 -0.44
C PRO A 263 -3.79 9.09 0.49
N VAL A 264 -2.69 9.66 0.99
CA VAL A 264 -1.75 8.99 1.88
C VAL A 264 -1.81 9.65 3.25
N GLN A 265 -1.91 8.85 4.32
CA GLN A 265 -1.87 9.36 5.67
C GLN A 265 -0.55 10.09 5.93
N ALA A 266 -0.62 11.28 6.52
CA ALA A 266 0.55 12.02 7.02
C ALA A 266 0.48 12.11 8.55
N PRO A 267 1.08 11.14 9.26
CA PRO A 267 1.08 11.11 10.72
C PRO A 267 1.55 12.44 11.32
N GLY A 268 0.93 12.85 12.43
CA GLY A 268 1.23 14.10 13.14
C GLY A 268 0.40 15.32 12.70
N ASN A 269 -0.23 15.30 11.52
CA ASN A 269 -0.93 16.47 10.98
C ASN A 269 -2.46 16.32 10.88
N GLY A 270 -3.01 15.15 11.24
CA GLY A 270 -4.44 14.84 11.11
C GLY A 270 -5.00 14.94 9.67
N LYS A 271 -4.13 15.02 8.66
CA LYS A 271 -4.45 15.25 7.26
C LYS A 271 -3.86 14.16 6.38
N THR A 272 -4.41 14.02 5.18
CA THR A 272 -3.80 13.24 4.10
C THR A 272 -2.96 14.15 3.21
N ARG A 273 -1.86 13.59 2.67
CA ARG A 273 -1.11 14.16 1.55
C ARG A 273 -1.55 13.45 0.28
N THR A 274 -1.42 14.11 -0.86
CA THR A 274 -1.69 13.48 -2.16
C THR A 274 -0.40 12.90 -2.71
N GLY A 275 -0.22 11.59 -2.57
CA GLY A 275 0.81 10.85 -3.29
C GLY A 275 0.36 10.53 -4.72
N ARG A 276 1.25 9.91 -5.50
CA ARG A 276 0.98 9.49 -6.88
C ARG A 276 1.33 8.03 -7.06
N LEU A 277 0.47 7.32 -7.78
CA LEU A 277 0.81 6.06 -8.43
C LEU A 277 0.99 6.34 -9.92
N TRP A 278 2.23 6.31 -10.37
CA TRP A 278 2.60 6.34 -11.78
C TRP A 278 2.30 4.98 -12.39
N VAL A 279 1.69 5.01 -13.56
CA VAL A 279 1.24 3.81 -14.27
C VAL A 279 1.96 3.76 -15.60
N TYR A 280 2.77 2.72 -15.79
CA TYR A 280 3.45 2.45 -17.05
C TYR A 280 2.83 1.21 -17.70
N VAL A 281 2.19 1.39 -18.84
CA VAL A 281 1.43 0.33 -19.51
C VAL A 281 2.09 -0.06 -20.83
N ARG A 282 2.42 -1.34 -20.92
CA ARG A 282 2.79 -2.02 -22.17
C ARG A 282 1.64 -2.95 -22.57
N ASP A 283 0.75 -2.43 -23.39
CA ASP A 283 -0.34 -3.21 -23.98
C ASP A 283 -0.58 -2.72 -25.40
N ASP A 284 -0.11 -3.51 -26.37
CA ASP A 284 -0.25 -3.24 -27.80
C ASP A 284 -1.10 -4.31 -28.50
N ARG A 285 -1.95 -5.02 -27.76
CA ARG A 285 -2.85 -6.03 -28.36
C ARG A 285 -3.78 -5.41 -29.40
N ASN A 286 -4.29 -4.21 -29.15
CA ASN A 286 -5.09 -3.44 -30.12
C ASN A 286 -4.29 -3.05 -31.38
N ALA A 287 -2.97 -3.10 -31.31
CA ALA A 287 -2.03 -2.82 -32.39
C ALA A 287 -1.49 -4.10 -33.06
N GLY A 288 -2.11 -5.26 -32.77
CA GLY A 288 -1.72 -6.57 -33.33
C GLY A 288 -0.55 -7.24 -32.61
N SER A 289 -0.12 -6.72 -31.46
CA SER A 289 0.98 -7.33 -30.70
C SER A 289 0.54 -8.64 -30.04
N VAL A 290 1.40 -9.66 -30.15
CA VAL A 290 1.28 -10.94 -29.44
C VAL A 290 1.98 -10.95 -28.09
N MET A 291 2.69 -9.86 -27.74
CA MET A 291 3.39 -9.74 -26.47
C MET A 291 2.38 -9.67 -25.31
N PRO A 292 2.61 -10.37 -24.19
CA PRO A 292 1.74 -10.29 -23.03
C PRO A 292 1.59 -8.85 -22.51
N PRO A 293 0.35 -8.39 -22.22
CA PRO A 293 0.14 -7.07 -21.67
C PRO A 293 0.68 -7.01 -20.24
N ALA A 294 1.27 -5.87 -19.88
CA ALA A 294 1.79 -5.65 -18.54
C ALA A 294 1.59 -4.19 -18.10
N VAL A 295 1.45 -4.03 -16.79
CA VAL A 295 1.43 -2.73 -16.14
C VAL A 295 2.42 -2.73 -14.99
N TRP A 296 3.24 -1.70 -14.90
CA TRP A 296 4.11 -1.46 -13.77
C TRP A 296 3.67 -0.18 -13.05
N PHE A 297 3.59 -0.26 -11.73
CA PHE A 297 3.21 0.86 -10.87
C PHE A 297 4.41 1.33 -10.07
N ALA A 298 4.61 2.65 -10.03
CA ALA A 298 5.62 3.27 -9.18
C ALA A 298 4.96 4.31 -8.28
N TYR A 299 5.28 4.29 -6.98
CA TYR A 299 4.73 5.23 -6.01
C TYR A 299 5.68 6.42 -5.78
N SER A 300 5.13 7.62 -5.68
CA SER A 300 5.84 8.80 -5.17
C SER A 300 4.98 9.63 -4.22
N THR A 301 5.64 10.40 -3.36
CA THR A 301 4.97 11.24 -2.34
C THR A 301 4.38 12.54 -2.89
N ASP A 302 4.78 12.94 -4.10
CA ASP A 302 4.26 14.10 -4.82
C ASP A 302 4.27 13.83 -6.33
N ARG A 303 3.83 14.82 -7.13
CA ARG A 303 3.74 14.71 -8.61
C ARG A 303 4.96 15.31 -9.33
N LYS A 304 6.13 15.49 -8.71
CA LYS A 304 7.24 16.18 -9.40
C LYS A 304 7.78 15.37 -10.59
N GLY A 305 8.23 16.08 -11.63
CA GLY A 305 8.83 15.47 -12.83
C GLY A 305 10.10 14.63 -12.57
N ILE A 306 10.77 14.82 -11.43
CA ILE A 306 11.93 13.98 -11.06
C ILE A 306 11.57 12.50 -10.93
N HIS A 307 10.33 12.16 -10.54
CA HIS A 307 9.91 10.76 -10.38
C HIS A 307 9.86 10.03 -11.73
N PRO A 308 9.12 10.49 -12.76
CA PRO A 308 9.16 9.83 -14.06
C PRO A 308 10.54 9.88 -14.71
N GLN A 309 11.37 10.90 -14.43
CA GLN A 309 12.78 10.92 -14.85
C GLN A 309 13.60 9.76 -14.27
N GLN A 310 13.42 9.46 -12.99
CA GLN A 310 14.08 8.32 -12.34
C GLN A 310 13.49 6.99 -12.79
N HIS A 311 12.17 6.89 -12.92
CA HIS A 311 11.50 5.65 -13.33
C HIS A 311 11.86 5.24 -14.76
N LEU A 312 12.00 6.21 -15.67
CA LEU A 312 12.33 5.99 -17.08
C LEU A 312 13.82 6.19 -17.36
N ALA A 313 14.67 6.22 -16.33
CA ALA A 313 16.11 6.30 -16.51
C ALA A 313 16.61 5.09 -17.33
N GLY A 314 17.28 5.36 -18.45
CA GLY A 314 17.77 4.32 -19.38
C GLY A 314 16.71 3.77 -20.35
N TYR A 315 15.45 4.19 -20.27
CA TYR A 315 14.44 3.84 -21.27
C TYR A 315 14.69 4.60 -22.58
N SER A 316 14.46 3.92 -23.71
CA SER A 316 14.45 4.52 -25.04
C SER A 316 13.28 3.99 -25.86
N GLY A 317 12.60 4.88 -26.57
CA GLY A 317 11.41 4.54 -27.34
C GLY A 317 10.35 5.64 -27.30
N VAL A 318 9.09 5.26 -27.45
CA VAL A 318 7.96 6.20 -27.51
C VAL A 318 7.22 6.22 -26.18
N LEU A 319 7.19 7.39 -25.52
CA LEU A 319 6.35 7.61 -24.35
C LEU A 319 5.03 8.24 -24.78
N GLN A 320 3.95 7.46 -24.70
CA GLN A 320 2.59 7.95 -24.93
C GLN A 320 1.96 8.41 -23.61
N ALA A 321 1.86 9.72 -23.38
CA ALA A 321 1.37 10.26 -22.11
C ALA A 321 0.42 11.44 -22.30
N ASP A 322 -0.23 11.89 -21.22
CA ASP A 322 -0.81 13.23 -21.24
C ASP A 322 0.30 14.29 -21.38
N ALA A 323 -0.03 15.50 -21.81
CA ALA A 323 0.95 16.59 -21.88
C ALA A 323 1.14 17.24 -20.49
N TYR A 324 1.42 16.42 -19.49
CA TYR A 324 1.89 16.84 -18.18
C TYR A 324 3.32 17.38 -18.29
N GLY A 325 3.52 18.65 -17.88
CA GLY A 325 4.80 19.33 -18.04
C GLY A 325 5.99 18.68 -17.33
N GLY A 326 5.77 17.82 -16.33
CA GLY A 326 6.86 17.10 -15.66
C GLY A 326 7.55 16.04 -16.52
N TYR A 327 6.96 15.66 -17.68
CA TYR A 327 7.62 14.80 -18.66
C TYR A 327 8.59 15.54 -19.58
N ARG A 328 8.55 16.88 -19.67
CA ARG A 328 9.31 17.66 -20.66
C ARG A 328 10.81 17.31 -20.70
N SER A 329 11.45 17.18 -19.54
CA SER A 329 12.89 16.86 -19.46
C SER A 329 13.25 15.47 -19.99
N LEU A 330 12.30 14.53 -20.08
CA LEU A 330 12.55 13.21 -20.65
C LEU A 330 12.86 13.29 -22.16
N TYR A 331 12.25 14.25 -22.84
CA TYR A 331 12.30 14.37 -24.29
C TYR A 331 13.54 15.16 -24.78
N GLU A 332 14.20 15.91 -23.90
CA GLU A 332 15.32 16.80 -24.25
C GLU A 332 16.53 16.05 -24.83
N THR A 333 16.75 14.80 -24.42
CA THR A 333 17.86 13.97 -24.91
C THR A 333 17.62 13.35 -26.28
N GLY A 334 16.37 13.31 -26.75
CA GLY A 334 15.97 12.58 -27.98
C GLY A 334 15.88 11.06 -27.83
N ASN A 335 16.31 10.48 -26.70
CA ASN A 335 16.21 9.03 -26.44
C ASN A 335 14.75 8.56 -26.32
N ILE A 336 13.87 9.46 -25.87
CA ILE A 336 12.43 9.23 -25.74
C ILE A 336 11.71 10.16 -26.70
N THR A 337 10.94 9.58 -27.61
CA THR A 337 10.03 10.30 -28.51
C THR A 337 8.70 10.54 -27.80
N GLU A 338 8.27 11.79 -27.76
CA GLU A 338 6.98 12.18 -27.21
C GLU A 338 5.83 11.73 -28.13
N ALA A 339 4.80 11.10 -27.56
CA ALA A 339 3.53 10.86 -28.24
C ALA A 339 2.37 11.35 -27.37
N ALA A 340 1.65 12.38 -27.82
CA ALA A 340 0.55 12.92 -27.04
C ALA A 340 -0.66 11.96 -26.98
N CYS A 341 -1.25 11.78 -25.81
CA CYS A 341 -2.39 10.91 -25.62
C CYS A 341 -3.70 11.56 -26.09
N MET A 342 -4.20 11.13 -27.24
CA MET A 342 -5.44 11.65 -27.83
C MET A 342 -6.70 11.40 -26.97
N ALA A 343 -6.68 10.35 -26.12
CA ALA A 343 -7.76 10.11 -25.18
C ALA A 343 -7.84 11.21 -24.11
N HIS A 344 -6.70 11.70 -23.63
CA HIS A 344 -6.63 12.82 -22.68
C HIS A 344 -7.06 14.15 -23.32
N ALA A 345 -6.60 14.42 -24.54
CA ALA A 345 -7.03 15.61 -25.29
C ALA A 345 -8.55 15.62 -25.51
N ARG A 346 -9.12 14.50 -25.99
CA ARG A 346 -10.56 14.33 -26.20
C ARG A 346 -11.37 14.47 -24.91
N ARG A 347 -10.90 13.87 -23.79
CA ARG A 347 -11.63 13.87 -22.51
C ARG A 347 -11.92 15.28 -22.03
N LYS A 348 -10.94 16.19 -22.08
CA LYS A 348 -11.14 17.60 -21.67
C LYS A 348 -12.24 18.29 -22.47
N ILE A 349 -12.25 18.11 -23.79
CA ILE A 349 -13.27 18.69 -24.68
C ILE A 349 -14.64 18.07 -24.38
N HIS A 350 -14.69 16.75 -24.20
CA HIS A 350 -15.90 16.02 -23.87
C HIS A 350 -16.50 16.45 -22.53
N ASP A 351 -15.69 16.62 -21.50
CA ASP A 351 -16.16 17.04 -20.16
C ASP A 351 -16.81 18.43 -20.20
N VAL A 352 -16.28 19.34 -21.03
CA VAL A 352 -16.91 20.63 -21.30
C VAL A 352 -18.21 20.45 -22.08
N HIS A 353 -18.20 19.64 -23.15
CA HIS A 353 -19.37 19.39 -23.99
C HIS A 353 -20.56 18.83 -23.20
N VAL A 354 -20.32 17.86 -22.30
CA VAL A 354 -21.38 17.27 -21.45
C VAL A 354 -22.01 18.30 -20.52
N ARG A 355 -21.23 19.28 -20.03
CA ARG A 355 -21.72 20.34 -19.14
C ARG A 355 -22.41 21.47 -19.90
N SER A 356 -21.84 21.85 -21.04
CA SER A 356 -22.30 22.96 -21.88
C SER A 356 -21.89 22.71 -23.34
N PRO A 357 -22.76 22.07 -24.13
CA PRO A 357 -22.46 21.78 -25.53
C PRO A 357 -22.46 23.07 -26.35
N THR A 358 -21.49 23.19 -27.24
CA THR A 358 -21.34 24.33 -28.16
C THR A 358 -21.05 23.81 -29.56
N ALA A 359 -21.20 24.66 -30.58
CA ALA A 359 -20.78 24.31 -31.94
C ALA A 359 -19.30 23.93 -32.01
N ILE A 360 -18.44 24.62 -31.25
CA ILE A 360 -17.00 24.33 -31.15
C ILE A 360 -16.75 22.95 -30.55
N THR A 361 -17.35 22.63 -29.40
CA THR A 361 -17.10 21.32 -28.77
C THR A 361 -17.68 20.17 -29.59
N THR A 362 -18.81 20.38 -30.26
CA THR A 362 -19.42 19.39 -31.17
C THR A 362 -18.52 19.12 -32.37
N GLU A 363 -18.02 20.17 -33.03
CA GLU A 363 -17.14 20.04 -34.19
C GLU A 363 -15.79 19.40 -33.82
N ALA A 364 -15.21 19.77 -32.69
CA ALA A 364 -13.98 19.16 -32.19
C ALA A 364 -14.15 17.64 -31.97
N LEU A 365 -15.24 17.23 -31.31
CA LEU A 365 -15.52 15.81 -31.05
C LEU A 365 -15.80 15.04 -32.34
N LYS A 366 -16.46 15.67 -33.33
CA LYS A 366 -16.69 15.08 -34.66
C LYS A 366 -15.36 14.81 -35.38
N ARG A 367 -14.48 15.81 -35.49
CA ARG A 367 -13.16 15.66 -36.13
C ARG A 367 -12.29 14.61 -35.45
N ILE A 368 -12.29 14.59 -34.11
CA ILE A 368 -11.60 13.53 -33.35
C ILE A 368 -12.25 12.17 -33.63
N GLY A 369 -13.57 12.11 -33.74
CA GLY A 369 -14.31 10.88 -34.08
C GLY A 369 -13.90 10.28 -35.42
N GLU A 370 -13.66 11.11 -36.44
CA GLU A 370 -13.17 10.67 -37.76
C GLU A 370 -11.81 9.96 -37.67
N LEU A 371 -10.90 10.47 -36.83
CA LEU A 371 -9.62 9.81 -36.55
C LEU A 371 -9.81 8.45 -35.84
N TYR A 372 -10.72 8.39 -34.87
CA TYR A 372 -11.00 7.15 -34.14
C TYR A 372 -11.69 6.08 -35.01
N ALA A 373 -12.47 6.50 -36.02
CA ALA A 373 -13.05 5.58 -37.00
C ALA A 373 -11.95 4.86 -37.80
N ILE A 374 -10.93 5.60 -38.25
CA ILE A 374 -9.76 5.00 -38.92
C ILE A 374 -9.02 4.03 -37.99
N GLU A 375 -8.78 4.42 -36.73
CA GLU A 375 -8.13 3.54 -35.75
C GLU A 375 -8.95 2.28 -35.41
N ALA A 376 -10.27 2.34 -35.55
CA ALA A 376 -11.14 1.16 -35.39
C ALA A 376 -11.02 0.20 -36.57
N GLU A 377 -10.93 0.70 -37.80
CA GLU A 377 -10.74 -0.11 -39.02
C GLU A 377 -9.41 -0.85 -39.02
N ILE A 378 -8.32 -0.19 -38.61
CA ILE A 378 -6.95 -0.74 -38.67
C ILE A 378 -6.53 -1.51 -37.41
N ARG A 379 -7.46 -1.70 -36.46
CA ARG A 379 -7.19 -2.37 -35.18
C ARG A 379 -6.74 -3.81 -35.42
N GLY A 380 -5.65 -4.21 -34.76
CA GLY A 380 -5.09 -5.55 -34.91
C GLY A 380 -4.30 -5.78 -36.20
N SER A 381 -4.29 -4.83 -37.14
CA SER A 381 -3.54 -4.95 -38.39
C SER A 381 -2.02 -4.82 -38.15
N PRO A 382 -1.17 -5.39 -39.04
CA PRO A 382 0.29 -5.27 -38.95
C PRO A 382 0.77 -3.82 -38.88
N ALA A 383 1.94 -3.61 -38.26
CA ALA A 383 2.48 -2.27 -38.02
C ALA A 383 2.66 -1.45 -39.31
N GLU A 384 3.11 -2.09 -40.39
CA GLU A 384 3.34 -1.45 -41.70
C GLU A 384 2.04 -0.95 -42.34
N GLU A 385 0.99 -1.78 -42.31
CA GLU A 385 -0.33 -1.43 -42.84
C GLU A 385 -0.95 -0.27 -42.05
N ARG A 386 -0.88 -0.32 -40.71
CA ARG A 386 -1.33 0.78 -39.85
C ARG A 386 -0.58 2.06 -40.15
N LEU A 387 0.74 1.99 -40.35
CA LEU A 387 1.55 3.16 -40.69
C LEU A 387 1.14 3.75 -42.05
N ALA A 388 0.98 2.92 -43.07
CA ALA A 388 0.58 3.34 -44.41
C ALA A 388 -0.79 4.04 -44.40
N LEU A 389 -1.79 3.43 -43.74
CA LEU A 389 -3.14 4.00 -43.64
C LEU A 389 -3.17 5.28 -42.80
N ARG A 390 -2.41 5.35 -41.70
CA ARG A 390 -2.29 6.60 -40.92
C ARG A 390 -1.65 7.73 -41.73
N LYS A 391 -0.61 7.44 -42.51
CA LYS A 391 0.00 8.45 -43.40
C LYS A 391 -0.97 8.94 -44.47
N ALA A 392 -1.72 8.03 -45.09
CA ALA A 392 -2.63 8.37 -46.17
C ALA A 392 -3.92 9.07 -45.70
N ARG A 393 -4.47 8.67 -44.55
CA ARG A 393 -5.81 9.09 -44.10
C ARG A 393 -5.79 9.90 -42.81
N SER A 394 -5.10 9.43 -41.76
CA SER A 394 -5.12 10.10 -40.46
C SER A 394 -4.30 11.39 -40.43
N ALA A 395 -3.14 11.44 -41.09
CA ALA A 395 -2.27 12.61 -41.07
C ALA A 395 -2.92 13.87 -41.68
N PRO A 396 -3.60 13.82 -42.85
CA PRO A 396 -4.34 14.97 -43.36
C PRO A 396 -5.44 15.46 -42.42
N LEU A 397 -6.21 14.54 -41.81
CA LEU A 397 -7.27 14.89 -40.86
C LEU A 397 -6.71 15.49 -39.57
N MET A 398 -5.56 15.00 -39.11
CA MET A 398 -4.87 15.57 -37.96
C MET A 398 -4.42 17.00 -38.23
N GLN A 399 -3.88 17.27 -39.42
CA GLN A 399 -3.50 18.62 -39.82
C GLN A 399 -4.70 19.56 -39.87
N LEU A 400 -5.82 19.12 -40.48
CA LEU A 400 -7.06 19.90 -40.51
C LEU A 400 -7.64 20.16 -39.11
N LEU A 401 -7.51 19.21 -38.19
CA LEU A 401 -7.89 19.40 -36.79
C LEU A 401 -6.98 20.43 -36.12
N PHE A 402 -5.66 20.33 -36.32
CA PHE A 402 -4.70 21.27 -35.77
C PHE A 402 -4.94 22.71 -36.26
N ASP A 403 -5.04 22.90 -37.58
CA ASP A 403 -5.27 24.22 -38.18
C ASP A 403 -6.58 24.83 -37.68
N TRP A 404 -7.64 24.02 -37.58
CA TRP A 404 -8.92 24.47 -37.04
C TRP A 404 -8.82 24.87 -35.56
N ILE A 405 -8.10 24.10 -34.73
CA ILE A 405 -7.86 24.46 -33.32
C ILE A 405 -7.11 25.80 -33.23
N GLN A 406 -6.07 26.02 -34.04
CA GLN A 406 -5.32 27.28 -34.03
C GLN A 406 -6.22 28.47 -34.38
N HIS A 407 -7.08 28.33 -35.39
CA HIS A 407 -8.05 29.37 -35.76
C HIS A 407 -9.05 29.65 -34.64
N VAL A 408 -9.61 28.62 -34.02
CA VAL A 408 -10.55 28.77 -32.89
C VAL A 408 -9.87 29.45 -31.70
N VAL A 409 -8.64 29.06 -31.37
CA VAL A 409 -7.88 29.66 -30.28
C VAL A 409 -7.58 31.13 -30.56
N ALA A 410 -7.20 31.49 -31.78
CA ALA A 410 -6.97 32.88 -32.16
C ALA A 410 -8.26 33.71 -32.01
N ALA A 411 -9.39 33.23 -32.52
CA ALA A 411 -10.67 33.90 -32.39
C ALA A 411 -11.11 34.07 -30.92
N LEU A 412 -10.83 33.09 -30.06
CA LEU A 412 -11.13 33.14 -28.63
C LEU A 412 -10.16 34.04 -27.83
N ARG A 413 -8.96 34.33 -28.35
CA ARG A 413 -8.02 35.29 -27.76
C ARG A 413 -8.49 36.74 -27.96
N ASP A 414 -9.14 37.00 -29.09
CA ASP A 414 -9.60 38.35 -29.47
C ASP A 414 -10.94 38.73 -28.81
N SER A 415 -11.71 37.74 -28.34
CA SER A 415 -12.84 37.93 -27.42
C SER A 415 -12.36 37.78 -25.97
N GLU A 416 -12.64 38.72 -25.05
CA GLU A 416 -12.26 38.59 -23.61
C GLU A 416 -12.78 37.29 -22.95
N GLY A 417 -12.01 36.20 -23.07
CA GLY A 417 -12.43 34.84 -22.68
C GLY A 417 -11.27 33.96 -22.21
N VAL A 418 -10.57 34.39 -21.16
CA VAL A 418 -9.35 33.74 -20.61
C VAL A 418 -9.62 32.44 -19.84
N ARG A 419 -10.35 31.47 -20.40
CA ARG A 419 -10.51 30.14 -19.76
C ARG A 419 -10.26 28.94 -20.65
N LEU A 420 -10.65 28.99 -21.93
CA LEU A 420 -10.35 27.89 -22.86
C LEU A 420 -8.87 27.89 -23.33
N HIS A 421 -8.25 29.06 -23.31
CA HIS A 421 -6.88 29.31 -23.79
C HIS A 421 -5.82 28.50 -23.03
N ALA A 422 -5.89 28.47 -21.69
CA ALA A 422 -4.89 27.79 -20.87
C ALA A 422 -5.00 26.25 -20.93
N GLU A 423 -6.19 25.69 -21.12
CA GLU A 423 -6.40 24.23 -21.13
C GLU A 423 -6.03 23.57 -22.46
N VAL A 424 -6.09 24.31 -23.57
CA VAL A 424 -5.79 23.85 -24.93
C VAL A 424 -4.36 24.21 -25.36
N MET A 425 -3.85 25.41 -25.02
CA MET A 425 -2.56 25.90 -25.54
C MET A 425 -1.33 25.56 -24.70
N GLY A 426 -1.48 25.11 -23.45
CA GLY A 426 -0.35 24.57 -22.68
C GLY A 426 0.29 23.34 -23.32
N GLN A 427 -0.33 22.79 -24.38
CA GLN A 427 0.07 21.55 -25.05
C GLN A 427 0.30 21.74 -26.56
N SER A 428 -0.25 22.77 -27.24
CA SER A 428 -0.26 22.78 -28.73
C SER A 428 1.07 23.09 -29.42
N GLU A 429 2.02 23.80 -28.79
CA GLU A 429 3.27 24.20 -29.47
C GLU A 429 4.28 23.05 -29.69
N ARG A 430 4.06 21.87 -29.10
CA ARG A 430 4.97 20.72 -29.24
C ARG A 430 4.27 19.36 -29.39
N VAL A 431 2.96 19.33 -29.56
CA VAL A 431 2.14 18.08 -29.62
C VAL A 431 2.10 17.42 -31.01
N LEU A 432 2.72 18.01 -32.02
CA LEU A 432 2.85 17.42 -33.35
C LEU A 432 4.29 17.63 -33.83
N PRO A 433 5.10 16.57 -33.78
CA PRO A 433 5.26 15.70 -34.96
C PRO A 433 4.74 14.27 -34.80
#